data_AF-A0A524NPG6-F1
#
_entry.id   AF-A0A524NPG6-F1
#
_cell.length_a   1.000
_cell.length_b   1.000
_cell.length_c   1.000
_cell.angle_alpha   90.00
_cell.angle_beta   90.00
_cell.angle_gamma   90.00
#
_symmetry.space_group_name_H-M   'P 1'
#
loop_
_entity.id
_entity.type
_entity.pdbx_description
1 polymer ?
#
loop_
_entity_poly.entity_id
_entity_poly.type
_entity_poly.pdbx_seq_one_letter_code
_entity_poly.pdbx_strand_id
1 'polypeptide(L)'
;MSINNTLLLYYSITGQDKAAFMYAEKYNKYIAENPILSLQQTYRSAYAYKQVGRDQEAEFLFNRQIKYDTEALELGRYLSRFGAAHYDLAAVYAFLGDRAKAYEHLREFNKKHTYPLWWVTLIKNDPLFNSIRDEPEFLQIVRDVEAKYLTEHERVRLWLEENDLL
;
A
#
# COMPACT_ATOMS: atom_id res chain seq x y z
N MET A 1 1.42 -17.18 14.85
CA MET A 1 2.40 -17.11 13.75
C MET A 1 2.09 -15.83 12.99
N SER A 2 2.95 -14.82 13.05
CA SER A 2 2.72 -13.50 12.40
C SER A 2 3.02 -13.66 10.91
N ILE A 3 2.00 -13.66 10.07
CA ILE A 3 2.04 -14.30 8.75
C ILE A 3 2.52 -13.36 7.64
N ASN A 4 3.62 -13.79 7.00
CA ASN A 4 4.01 -13.77 5.58
C ASN A 4 3.86 -12.50 4.71
N ASN A 5 3.04 -11.51 5.07
CA ASN A 5 2.82 -10.32 4.26
C ASN A 5 4.03 -9.38 4.27
N THR A 6 4.75 -9.26 5.39
CA THR A 6 5.98 -8.46 5.45
C THR A 6 7.06 -9.01 4.52
N LEU A 7 7.17 -10.35 4.42
CA LEU A 7 8.12 -11.00 3.51
C LEU A 7 7.67 -10.84 2.06
N LEU A 8 6.38 -10.99 1.77
CA LEU A 8 5.81 -10.68 0.45
C LEU A 8 6.18 -9.25 0.03
N LEU A 9 5.92 -8.26 0.89
CA LEU A 9 6.25 -6.86 0.64
C LEU A 9 7.75 -6.66 0.38
N TYR A 10 8.59 -7.22 1.26
CA TYR A 10 10.05 -7.10 1.14
C TYR A 10 10.57 -7.70 -0.18
N TYR A 11 10.12 -8.90 -0.54
CA TYR A 11 10.55 -9.55 -1.77
C TYR A 11 10.02 -8.86 -3.02
N SER A 12 8.80 -8.32 -2.99
CA SER A 12 8.26 -7.51 -4.09
C SER A 12 9.06 -6.22 -4.30
N ILE A 13 9.40 -5.49 -3.22
CA ILE A 13 10.18 -4.24 -3.33
C ILE A 13 11.62 -4.51 -3.79
N THR A 14 12.21 -5.65 -3.41
CA THR A 14 13.58 -6.01 -3.78
C THR A 14 13.70 -6.75 -5.12
N GLY A 15 12.60 -6.91 -5.87
CA GLY A 15 12.59 -7.58 -7.18
C GLY A 15 12.85 -9.09 -7.13
N GLN A 16 12.62 -9.73 -5.98
CA GLN A 16 12.81 -11.18 -5.81
C GLN A 16 11.51 -11.93 -6.15
N ASP A 17 11.11 -11.87 -7.41
CA ASP A 17 9.78 -12.25 -7.88
C ASP A 17 9.36 -13.68 -7.54
N LYS A 18 10.29 -14.65 -7.67
CA LYS A 18 10.01 -16.06 -7.30
C LYS A 18 9.72 -16.21 -5.81
N ALA A 19 10.48 -15.51 -4.96
CA ALA A 19 10.26 -15.54 -3.53
C ALA A 19 8.95 -14.83 -3.18
N ALA A 20 8.70 -13.65 -3.74
CA ALA A 20 7.45 -12.92 -3.57
C ALA A 20 6.24 -13.80 -3.94
N PHE A 21 6.29 -14.49 -5.09
CA PHE A 21 5.25 -15.41 -5.51
C PHE A 21 5.02 -16.56 -4.52
N MET A 22 6.09 -17.24 -4.05
CA MET A 22 5.96 -18.31 -3.06
C MET A 22 5.29 -17.84 -1.76
N TYR A 23 5.59 -16.62 -1.31
CA TYR A 23 4.95 -16.05 -0.12
C TYR A 23 3.51 -15.60 -0.39
N ALA A 24 3.21 -15.12 -1.60
CA ALA A 24 1.85 -14.81 -2.04
C ALA A 24 0.97 -16.06 -2.05
N GLU A 25 1.47 -17.21 -2.54
CA GLU A 25 0.73 -18.48 -2.51
C GLU A 25 0.41 -18.91 -1.06
N LYS A 26 1.41 -18.84 -0.17
CA LYS A 26 1.22 -19.16 1.26
C LYS A 26 0.20 -18.24 1.92
N TYR A 27 0.27 -16.94 1.62
CA TYR A 27 -0.64 -15.94 2.17
C TYR A 27 -2.08 -16.15 1.67
N ASN A 28 -2.26 -16.37 0.38
CA ASN A 28 -3.57 -16.60 -0.23
C ASN A 28 -4.20 -17.90 0.28
N LYS A 29 -3.42 -18.97 0.43
CA LYS A 29 -3.89 -20.22 1.06
C LYS A 29 -4.36 -19.99 2.50
N TYR A 30 -3.56 -19.27 3.28
CA TYR A 30 -3.90 -18.97 4.67
C TYR A 30 -5.19 -18.15 4.80
N ILE A 31 -5.39 -17.13 3.96
CA ILE A 31 -6.64 -16.36 3.93
C ILE A 31 -7.83 -17.23 3.53
N ALA A 32 -7.66 -18.10 2.52
CA ALA A 32 -8.74 -18.99 2.07
C ALA A 32 -9.22 -19.92 3.19
N GLU A 33 -8.30 -20.37 4.06
CA GLU A 33 -8.60 -21.20 5.24
C GLU A 33 -9.14 -20.39 6.43
N ASN A 34 -9.01 -19.05 6.40
CA ASN A 34 -9.35 -18.16 7.52
C ASN A 34 -10.17 -16.95 7.03
N PRO A 35 -11.44 -17.14 6.63
CA PRO A 35 -12.25 -16.12 5.95
C PRO A 35 -12.61 -14.89 6.81
N ILE A 36 -12.34 -14.94 8.12
CA ILE A 36 -12.49 -13.79 9.04
C ILE A 36 -11.35 -12.76 8.84
N LEU A 37 -10.25 -13.17 8.21
CA LEU A 37 -9.08 -12.32 8.01
C LEU A 37 -9.25 -11.32 6.85
N SER A 38 -8.58 -10.18 7.01
CA SER A 38 -8.64 -9.05 6.08
C SER A 38 -8.02 -9.37 4.73
N LEU A 39 -8.69 -8.96 3.65
CA LEU A 39 -8.23 -9.04 2.25
C LEU A 39 -7.37 -7.85 1.82
N GLN A 40 -7.06 -6.94 2.75
CA GLN A 40 -6.48 -5.61 2.53
C GLN A 40 -5.18 -5.58 1.71
N GLN A 41 -4.53 -6.70 1.41
CA GLN A 41 -3.23 -6.74 0.75
C GLN A 41 -3.15 -7.73 -0.42
N THR A 42 -4.30 -8.19 -0.92
CA THR A 42 -4.36 -9.14 -2.03
C THR A 42 -3.76 -8.60 -3.34
N TYR A 43 -3.72 -7.28 -3.53
CA TYR A 43 -3.02 -6.68 -4.68
C TYR A 43 -1.51 -6.92 -4.69
N ARG A 44 -0.87 -7.11 -3.53
CA ARG A 44 0.57 -7.46 -3.47
C ARG A 44 0.81 -8.87 -3.95
N SER A 45 -0.12 -9.78 -3.61
CA SER A 45 -0.15 -11.11 -4.22
C SER A 45 -0.39 -10.98 -5.72
N ALA A 46 -1.33 -10.14 -6.16
CA ALA A 46 -1.60 -9.92 -7.58
C ALA A 46 -0.34 -9.47 -8.34
N TYR A 47 0.40 -8.50 -7.80
CA TYR A 47 1.68 -8.07 -8.36
C TYR A 47 2.69 -9.23 -8.46
N ALA A 48 2.87 -10.01 -7.39
CA ALA A 48 3.79 -11.15 -7.38
C ALA A 48 3.41 -12.23 -8.40
N TYR A 49 2.11 -12.52 -8.56
CA TYR A 49 1.61 -13.43 -9.59
C TYR A 49 1.87 -12.88 -11.00
N LYS A 50 1.70 -11.57 -11.20
CA LYS A 50 1.98 -10.91 -12.47
C LYS A 50 3.46 -11.00 -12.85
N GLN A 51 4.38 -10.84 -11.90
CA GLN A 51 5.82 -10.96 -12.16
C GLN A 51 6.26 -12.36 -12.63
N VAL A 52 5.51 -13.41 -12.28
CA VAL A 52 5.79 -14.79 -12.73
C VAL A 52 4.91 -15.26 -13.89
N GLY A 53 4.19 -14.34 -14.55
CA GLY A 53 3.37 -14.64 -15.73
C GLY A 53 2.02 -15.31 -15.43
N ARG A 54 1.55 -15.28 -14.19
CA ARG A 54 0.24 -15.83 -13.76
C ARG A 54 -0.84 -14.75 -13.92
N ASP A 55 -1.08 -14.36 -15.16
CA ASP A 55 -1.86 -13.16 -15.51
C ASP A 55 -3.33 -13.23 -15.07
N GLN A 56 -3.99 -14.37 -15.27
CA GLN A 56 -5.41 -14.53 -14.93
C GLN A 56 -5.64 -14.45 -13.42
N GLU A 57 -4.77 -15.09 -12.63
CA GLU A 57 -4.87 -15.03 -11.17
C GLU A 57 -4.50 -13.65 -10.63
N ALA A 58 -3.52 -12.97 -11.24
CA ALA A 58 -3.20 -11.59 -10.90
C ALA A 58 -4.41 -10.68 -11.14
N GLU A 59 -5.05 -10.77 -12.30
CA GLU A 59 -6.24 -9.98 -12.63
C GLU A 59 -7.39 -10.23 -11.65
N PHE A 60 -7.65 -11.51 -11.32
CA PHE A 60 -8.66 -11.86 -10.32
C PHE A 60 -8.38 -11.19 -8.96
N LEU A 61 -7.12 -11.22 -8.50
CA LEU A 61 -6.72 -10.63 -7.22
C LEU A 61 -6.79 -9.09 -7.25
N PHE A 62 -6.40 -8.44 -8.36
CA PHE A 62 -6.55 -6.99 -8.51
C PHE A 62 -8.02 -6.56 -8.45
N ASN A 63 -8.88 -7.22 -9.21
CA ASN A 63 -10.33 -6.92 -9.21
C ASN A 63 -10.96 -7.14 -7.83
N ARG A 64 -10.52 -8.19 -7.12
CA ARG A 64 -10.96 -8.46 -5.76
C ARG A 64 -10.54 -7.36 -4.78
N GLN A 65 -9.30 -6.86 -4.88
CA GLN A 65 -8.83 -5.74 -4.07
C GLN A 65 -9.65 -4.48 -4.37
N ILE A 66 -9.82 -4.11 -5.64
CA ILE A 66 -10.59 -2.92 -6.04
C ILE A 66 -11.99 -2.96 -5.43
N LYS A 67 -12.68 -4.10 -5.55
CA LYS A 67 -14.01 -4.29 -4.96
C LYS A 67 -13.99 -4.12 -3.44
N TYR A 68 -13.05 -4.77 -2.75
CA TYR A 68 -12.95 -4.70 -1.30
C TYR A 68 -12.72 -3.27 -0.80
N ASP A 69 -11.79 -2.53 -1.40
CA ASP A 69 -11.46 -1.17 -0.98
C ASP A 69 -12.58 -0.19 -1.32
N THR A 70 -13.22 -0.34 -2.48
CA THR A 70 -14.38 0.49 -2.87
C THR A 70 -15.53 0.31 -1.88
N GLU A 71 -15.92 -0.94 -1.59
CA GLU A 71 -16.96 -1.23 -0.59
C GLU A 71 -16.57 -0.73 0.81
N ALA A 72 -15.28 -0.82 1.18
CA ALA A 72 -14.81 -0.29 2.45
C ALA A 72 -14.97 1.22 2.52
N LEU A 73 -14.66 1.95 1.45
CA LEU A 73 -14.82 3.41 1.35
C LEU A 73 -16.29 3.81 1.44
N GLU A 74 -17.17 3.16 0.66
CA GLU A 74 -18.62 3.41 0.64
C GLU A 74 -19.27 3.22 2.01
N LEU A 75 -18.86 2.17 2.73
CA LEU A 75 -19.41 1.83 4.05
C LEU A 75 -18.74 2.57 5.22
N GLY A 76 -17.75 3.44 4.95
CA GLY A 76 -17.05 4.22 5.98
C GLY A 76 -16.34 3.37 7.05
N ARG A 77 -15.91 2.14 6.67
CA ARG A 77 -15.29 1.16 7.59
C ARG A 77 -13.98 1.70 8.17
N TYR A 78 -13.59 1.22 9.35
CA TYR A 78 -12.40 1.70 10.09
C TYR A 78 -11.11 1.75 9.25
N LEU A 79 -10.88 0.78 8.36
CA LEU A 79 -9.69 0.72 7.51
C LEU A 79 -9.66 1.82 6.42
N SER A 80 -10.83 2.26 5.95
CA SER A 80 -11.01 3.44 5.10
C SER A 80 -10.59 4.71 5.84
N ARG A 81 -10.84 4.78 7.15
CA ARG A 81 -10.47 5.93 7.98
C ARG A 81 -8.96 6.06 8.19
N PHE A 82 -8.21 4.97 8.06
CA PHE A 82 -6.75 5.01 8.12
C PHE A 82 -6.10 5.45 6.79
N GLY A 83 -6.87 5.57 5.70
CA GLY A 83 -6.38 5.94 4.37
C GLY A 83 -5.76 4.79 3.58
N ALA A 84 -5.73 3.57 4.12
CA ALA A 84 -5.13 2.42 3.44
C ALA A 84 -5.88 2.06 2.14
N ALA A 85 -7.21 2.09 2.15
CA ALA A 85 -8.02 1.80 0.96
C ALA A 85 -7.71 2.75 -0.21
N HIS A 86 -7.52 4.04 0.06
CA HIS A 86 -7.11 5.00 -0.98
C HIS A 86 -5.70 4.70 -1.51
N TYR A 87 -4.75 4.35 -0.64
CA TYR A 87 -3.43 3.97 -1.10
C TYR A 87 -3.45 2.69 -1.96
N ASP A 88 -4.15 1.66 -1.49
CA ASP A 88 -4.22 0.37 -2.17
C ASP A 88 -4.88 0.50 -3.54
N LEU A 89 -5.98 1.26 -3.64
CA LEU A 89 -6.62 1.59 -4.93
C LEU A 89 -5.69 2.40 -5.83
N ALA A 90 -5.00 3.41 -5.30
CA ALA A 90 -4.03 4.18 -6.07
C ALA A 90 -2.94 3.30 -6.69
N ALA A 91 -2.36 2.40 -5.89
CA ALA A 91 -1.33 1.47 -6.34
C ALA A 91 -1.87 0.54 -7.45
N VAL A 92 -3.05 -0.04 -7.25
CA VAL A 92 -3.66 -0.92 -8.26
C VAL A 92 -3.96 -0.17 -9.55
N TYR A 93 -4.58 1.01 -9.49
CA TYR A 93 -4.90 1.76 -10.70
C TYR A 93 -3.66 2.28 -11.43
N ALA A 94 -2.62 2.71 -10.71
CA ALA A 94 -1.34 3.09 -11.32
C ALA A 94 -0.73 1.90 -12.07
N PHE A 95 -0.75 0.72 -11.47
CA PHE A 95 -0.25 -0.51 -12.07
C PHE A 95 -1.05 -0.94 -13.32
N LEU A 96 -2.38 -0.83 -13.26
CA LEU A 96 -3.27 -1.13 -14.38
C LEU A 96 -3.28 -0.05 -15.47
N GLY A 97 -2.63 1.10 -15.25
CA GLY A 97 -2.52 2.19 -16.20
C GLY A 97 -3.66 3.21 -16.17
N ASP A 98 -4.61 3.09 -15.23
CA ASP A 98 -5.68 4.06 -15.00
C ASP A 98 -5.17 5.24 -14.16
N ARG A 99 -4.40 6.12 -14.80
CA ARG A 99 -3.74 7.26 -14.15
C ARG A 99 -4.73 8.19 -13.45
N ALA A 100 -5.89 8.44 -14.05
CA ALA A 100 -6.88 9.37 -13.51
C ALA A 100 -7.36 8.93 -12.14
N LYS A 101 -7.75 7.65 -12.00
CA LYS A 101 -8.17 7.09 -10.71
C LYS A 101 -7.02 6.92 -9.73
N ALA A 102 -5.82 6.58 -10.22
CA ALA A 102 -4.65 6.49 -9.38
C ALA A 102 -4.41 7.82 -8.64
N TYR A 103 -4.42 8.94 -9.36
CA TYR A 103 -4.23 10.25 -8.76
C TYR A 103 -5.42 10.74 -7.93
N GLU A 104 -6.65 10.39 -8.30
CA GLU A 104 -7.82 10.65 -7.45
C GLU A 104 -7.60 10.09 -6.05
N HIS A 105 -7.23 8.81 -5.95
CA HIS A 105 -7.02 8.20 -4.65
C HIS A 105 -5.71 8.63 -3.96
N LEU A 106 -4.64 8.93 -4.70
CA LEU A 106 -3.42 9.50 -4.09
C LEU A 106 -3.70 10.86 -3.44
N ARG A 107 -4.53 11.71 -4.07
CA ARG A 107 -4.94 13.00 -3.48
C ARG A 107 -5.77 12.81 -2.22
N GLU A 108 -6.71 11.87 -2.22
CA GLU A 108 -7.47 11.53 -1.01
C GLU A 108 -6.57 10.96 0.10
N PHE A 109 -5.66 10.05 -0.23
CA PHE A 109 -4.64 9.55 0.68
C PHE A 109 -3.86 10.72 1.28
N ASN A 110 -3.39 11.65 0.44
CA ASN A 110 -2.60 12.81 0.84
C ASN A 110 -3.32 13.73 1.84
N LYS A 111 -4.65 13.68 2.01
CA LYS A 111 -5.36 14.55 2.97
C LYS A 111 -5.07 14.25 4.45
N LYS A 112 -4.41 13.13 4.77
CA LYS A 112 -4.03 12.82 6.16
C LYS A 112 -3.08 13.87 6.73
N HIS A 113 -3.17 14.08 8.05
CA HIS A 113 -2.36 15.06 8.77
C HIS A 113 -0.92 14.58 8.99
N THR A 114 -0.73 13.29 9.21
CA THR A 114 0.59 12.68 9.44
C THR A 114 0.64 11.26 8.88
N TYR A 115 1.87 10.79 8.66
CA TYR A 115 2.19 9.43 8.24
C TYR A 115 3.30 8.86 9.11
N PRO A 116 3.21 7.57 9.48
CA PRO A 116 4.37 6.86 10.04
C PRO A 116 5.45 6.67 8.97
N LEU A 117 6.70 6.55 9.41
CA LEU A 117 7.88 6.38 8.54
C LEU A 117 7.70 5.25 7.51
N TRP A 118 7.07 4.13 7.88
CA TRP A 118 6.87 3.01 6.97
C TRP A 118 5.99 3.36 5.76
N TRP A 119 5.03 4.28 5.88
CA TRP A 119 4.24 4.77 4.74
C TRP A 119 5.09 5.65 3.81
N VAL A 120 5.96 6.49 4.39
CA VAL A 120 6.90 7.33 3.65
C VAL A 120 7.88 6.45 2.86
N THR A 121 8.41 5.40 3.50
CA THR A 121 9.29 4.43 2.83
C THR A 121 8.53 3.66 1.77
N LEU A 122 7.29 3.24 2.04
CA LEU A 122 6.51 2.44 1.12
C LEU A 122 6.19 3.21 -0.17
N ILE A 123 5.58 4.39 -0.09
CA ILE A 123 5.22 5.17 -1.30
C ILE A 123 6.42 5.48 -2.19
N LYS A 124 7.61 5.66 -1.60
CA LYS A 124 8.87 5.88 -2.32
C LYS A 124 9.38 4.64 -3.03
N ASN A 125 9.00 3.44 -2.63
CA ASN A 125 9.61 2.19 -3.10
C ASN A 125 8.61 1.18 -3.67
N ASP A 126 7.32 1.46 -3.59
CA ASP A 126 6.28 0.53 -4.02
C ASP A 126 6.32 0.34 -5.55
N PRO A 127 6.60 -0.88 -6.04
CA PRO A 127 6.76 -1.12 -7.48
C PRO A 127 5.45 -0.90 -8.27
N LEU A 128 4.29 -0.92 -7.62
CA LEU A 128 3.02 -0.63 -8.30
C LEU A 128 2.92 0.81 -8.82
N PHE A 129 3.74 1.74 -8.31
CA PHE A 129 3.80 3.12 -8.79
C PHE A 129 4.87 3.36 -9.85
N ASN A 130 5.59 2.34 -10.32
CA ASN A 130 6.68 2.53 -11.29
C ASN A 130 6.24 3.26 -12.58
N SER A 131 4.99 3.09 -13.01
CA SER A 131 4.43 3.74 -14.19
C SER A 131 4.24 5.26 -14.06
N ILE A 132 4.19 5.79 -12.82
CA ILE A 132 3.95 7.21 -12.52
C ILE A 132 5.06 7.83 -11.64
N ARG A 133 6.11 7.06 -11.32
CA ARG A 133 7.13 7.39 -10.32
C ARG A 133 7.83 8.73 -10.56
N ASP A 134 8.09 9.04 -11.83
CA ASP A 134 8.81 10.24 -12.24
C ASP A 134 7.87 11.40 -12.64
N GLU A 135 6.56 11.22 -12.50
CA GLU A 135 5.59 12.25 -12.86
C GLU A 135 5.54 13.36 -11.79
N PRO A 136 5.40 14.64 -12.19
CA PRO A 136 5.46 15.78 -11.26
C PRO A 136 4.43 15.72 -10.13
N GLU A 137 3.20 15.26 -10.41
CA GLU A 137 2.14 15.17 -9.41
C GLU A 137 2.44 14.07 -8.37
N PHE A 138 2.93 12.90 -8.80
CA PHE A 138 3.35 11.85 -7.88
C PHE A 138 4.49 12.30 -6.98
N LEU A 139 5.52 12.93 -7.56
CA LEU A 139 6.65 13.46 -6.81
C LEU A 139 6.21 14.53 -5.79
N GLN A 140 5.22 15.36 -6.12
CA GLN A 140 4.67 16.33 -5.18
C GLN A 140 3.96 15.63 -4.01
N ILE A 141 3.14 14.61 -4.28
CA ILE A 141 2.47 13.85 -3.23
C ILE A 141 3.46 13.14 -2.32
N VAL A 142 4.53 12.56 -2.87
CA VAL A 142 5.62 11.95 -2.07
C VAL A 142 6.28 12.98 -1.15
N ARG A 143 6.58 14.19 -1.66
CA ARG A 143 7.12 15.29 -0.85
C ARG A 143 6.17 15.71 0.27
N ASP A 144 4.88 15.83 -0.02
CA ASP A 144 3.87 16.21 0.98
C ASP A 144 3.76 15.16 2.10
N VAL A 145 3.76 13.88 1.74
CA VAL A 145 3.71 12.75 2.69
C VAL A 145 4.95 12.76 3.60
N GLU A 146 6.13 12.99 3.03
CA GLU A 146 7.38 13.11 3.80
C GLU A 146 7.40 14.34 4.71
N ALA A 147 6.97 15.50 4.22
CA ALA A 147 6.91 16.73 5.03
C ALA A 147 5.98 16.58 6.24
N LYS A 148 4.84 15.90 6.06
CA LYS A 148 3.89 15.61 7.14
C LYS A 148 4.47 14.67 8.20
N TYR A 149 5.23 13.66 7.78
CA TYR A 149 5.97 12.81 8.72
C TYR A 149 7.03 13.61 9.49
N LEU A 150 7.87 14.38 8.81
CA LEU A 150 8.94 15.16 9.43
C LEU A 150 8.41 16.19 10.43
N THR A 151 7.32 16.87 10.08
CA THR A 151 6.67 17.85 10.96
C THR A 151 6.19 17.19 12.26
N GLU A 152 5.52 16.04 12.17
CA GLU A 152 5.04 15.33 13.36
C GLU A 152 6.20 14.71 14.17
N HIS A 153 7.22 14.20 13.48
CA HIS A 153 8.40 13.64 14.13
C HIS A 153 9.14 14.69 14.95
N GLU A 154 9.31 15.89 14.39
CA GLU A 154 9.93 17.03 15.07
C GLU A 154 9.08 17.52 16.26
N ARG A 155 7.75 17.60 16.09
CA ARG A 155 6.82 17.94 17.17
C ARG A 155 6.96 16.98 18.36
N VAL A 156 7.06 15.68 18.10
CA VAL A 156 7.23 14.66 19.14
C VAL A 156 8.62 14.75 19.77
N ARG A 157 9.68 15.01 18.99
CA ARG A 157 11.04 15.22 19.52
C ARG A 157 11.05 16.36 20.53
N LEU A 158 10.55 17.53 20.15
CA LEU A 158 10.48 18.71 21.04
C LEU A 158 9.69 18.41 22.31
N TRP A 159 8.53 17.75 22.21
CA TRP A 159 7.75 17.36 23.39
C TRP A 159 8.51 16.42 24.33
N LEU A 160 9.27 15.47 23.79
CA LEU A 160 10.09 14.57 24.61
C LEU A 160 11.23 15.32 25.32
N GLU A 161 11.86 16.30 24.66
CA GLU A 161 12.90 17.15 25.27
C GLU A 161 12.33 18.02 26.39
N GLU A 162 11.16 18.63 26.18
CA GLU A 162 10.47 19.45 27.20
C GLU A 162 10.05 18.65 28.44
N ASN A 163 9.94 17.32 28.32
CA ASN A 163 9.52 16.43 29.39
C ASN A 163 10.66 15.56 29.95
N ASP A 164 11.92 15.84 29.60
CA ASP A 164 13.11 15.08 30.04
C ASP A 164 13.00 13.56 29.75
N LEU A 165 12.41 13.20 28.61
CA LEU A 165 12.22 11.81 28.16
C LEU A 165 13.19 11.38 27.04
N LEU A 166 14.14 12.24 26.68
CA LEU A 166 15.14 12.05 25.62
C LEU A 166 16.56 11.97 26.18
#